data_AF-A0A096AUF3-F1
#
_entry.id   AF-A0A096AUF3-F1
#
_cell.length_a   1.000
_cell.length_b   1.000
_cell.length_c   1.000
_cell.angle_alpha   90.00
_cell.angle_beta   90.00
_cell.angle_gamma   90.00
#
_symmetry.space_group_name_H-M   'P 1'
#
loop_
_entity.id
_entity.type
_entity.pdbx_description
1 polymer ?
#
loop_
_entity_poly.entity_id
_entity_poly.type
_entity_poly.pdbx_seq_one_letter_code
_entity_poly.pdbx_strand_id
1 'polypeptide(L)'
;MEKKKGKCPRIPTLYVGEFSFNGGEKEKIERPNVAKLFVELRQIFKAHLKGEGFGEYEIRKIFTDGERVKMRIPDNIKGQVLEISKCNKGRWKTETPFKKYIKVN
;
A
#
# COMPACT_ATOMS: atom_id res chain seq x y z
N MET A 1 31.85 23.81 -17.32
CA MET A 1 30.61 23.89 -16.49
C MET A 1 29.72 22.70 -16.84
N GLU A 2 29.90 21.59 -16.13
CA GLU A 2 29.08 20.39 -16.34
C GLU A 2 27.71 20.58 -15.68
N LYS A 3 26.66 20.56 -16.50
CA LYS A 3 25.27 20.51 -16.01
C LYS A 3 25.07 19.17 -15.31
N LYS A 4 25.30 19.12 -13.99
CA LYS A 4 24.78 18.04 -13.15
C LYS A 4 23.25 18.10 -13.27
N LYS A 5 22.69 17.29 -14.17
CA LYS A 5 21.26 16.93 -14.16
C LYS A 5 20.99 16.39 -12.76
N GLY A 6 20.49 17.24 -11.87
CA GLY A 6 20.06 16.84 -10.55
C GLY A 6 19.05 15.73 -10.75
N LYS A 7 19.44 14.48 -10.50
CA LYS A 7 18.49 13.42 -10.22
C LYS A 7 17.64 13.98 -9.09
N CYS A 8 16.40 14.37 -9.40
CA CYS A 8 15.41 14.62 -8.36
C CYS A 8 15.55 13.46 -7.38
N PRO A 9 15.85 13.70 -6.09
CA PRO A 9 15.96 12.62 -5.14
C PRO A 9 14.66 11.83 -5.27
N ARG A 10 14.74 10.57 -5.70
CA ARG A 10 13.60 9.67 -5.66
C ARG A 10 13.29 9.55 -4.19
N ILE A 11 12.35 10.35 -3.72
CA ILE A 11 11.95 10.31 -2.32
C ILE A 11 11.48 8.87 -2.07
N PRO A 12 12.11 8.14 -1.14
CA PRO A 12 11.82 6.73 -0.95
C PRO A 12 10.35 6.60 -0.62
N THR A 13 9.61 5.95 -1.53
CA THR A 13 8.20 5.68 -1.32
C THR A 13 8.10 4.44 -0.45
N LEU A 14 7.44 4.56 0.70
CA LEU A 14 7.15 3.43 1.57
C LEU A 14 5.74 2.93 1.32
N TYR A 15 5.58 1.62 1.14
CA TYR A 15 4.29 0.95 1.04
C TYR A 15 4.11 0.07 2.26
N VAL A 16 2.95 0.19 2.90
CA VAL A 16 2.56 -0.60 4.07
C VAL A 16 1.38 -1.47 3.66
N GLY A 17 1.51 -2.77 3.87
CA GLY A 17 0.43 -3.74 3.77
C GLY A 17 -0.03 -4.11 5.17
N GLU A 18 -1.28 -3.85 5.51
CA GLU A 18 -1.91 -4.34 6.74
C GLU A 18 -2.80 -5.52 6.36
N PHE A 19 -2.72 -6.64 7.07
CA PHE A 19 -3.51 -7.82 6.77
C PHE A 19 -4.01 -8.52 8.03
N SER A 20 -5.11 -9.24 7.93
CA SER A 20 -5.64 -10.08 9.00
C SER A 20 -6.31 -11.33 8.44
N PHE A 21 -6.42 -12.36 9.28
CA PHE A 21 -7.05 -13.63 8.95
C PHE A 21 -8.18 -13.93 9.93
N ASN A 22 -9.32 -14.39 9.40
CA ASN A 22 -10.51 -14.80 10.15
C ASN A 22 -10.99 -13.78 11.21
N GLY A 23 -10.78 -12.48 10.97
CA GLY A 23 -11.11 -11.42 11.94
C GLY A 23 -10.16 -11.32 13.13
N GLY A 24 -9.02 -12.00 13.07
CA GLY A 24 -7.95 -11.95 14.07
C GLY A 24 -7.14 -10.65 14.02
N GLU A 25 -5.99 -10.67 14.70
CA GLU A 25 -5.11 -9.52 14.80
C GLU A 25 -4.62 -9.05 13.43
N LYS A 26 -4.45 -7.73 13.32
CA LYS A 26 -3.89 -7.09 12.13
C LYS A 26 -2.38 -7.12 12.21
N GLU A 27 -1.76 -7.77 11.25
CA GLU A 27 -0.32 -7.73 11.03
C GLU A 27 0.02 -6.68 9.97
N LYS A 28 1.28 -6.21 10.01
CA LYS A 28 1.78 -5.21 9.07
C LYS A 28 3.09 -5.66 8.42
N ILE A 29 3.24 -5.35 7.15
CA ILE A 29 4.46 -5.54 6.38
C ILE A 29 4.78 -4.29 5.58
N GLU A 30 6.05 -3.89 5.57
CA GLU A 30 6.49 -2.62 4.99
C GLU A 30 7.55 -2.88 3.91
N ARG A 31 7.35 -2.32 2.72
CA ARG A 31 8.27 -2.47 1.58
C ARG A 31 8.43 -1.17 0.79
N PRO A 32 9.63 -0.91 0.26
CA PRO A 32 9.87 0.24 -0.64
C PRO A 32 9.34 0.01 -2.07
N ASN A 33 8.79 -1.18 -2.35
CA ASN A 33 8.27 -1.55 -3.67
C ASN A 33 6.92 -2.27 -3.52
N VAL A 34 5.87 -1.69 -4.11
CA VAL A 34 4.51 -2.21 -4.05
C VAL A 34 4.39 -3.60 -4.69
N ALA A 35 5.11 -3.89 -5.78
CA ALA A 35 5.05 -5.20 -6.43
C ALA A 35 5.62 -6.30 -5.53
N LYS A 36 6.68 -6.01 -4.76
CA LYS A 36 7.22 -6.96 -3.77
C LYS A 36 6.23 -7.19 -2.62
N LEU A 37 5.63 -6.11 -2.12
CA LEU A 37 4.60 -6.17 -1.09
C LEU A 37 3.42 -7.06 -1.52
N PHE A 38 2.94 -6.90 -2.75
CA PHE A 38 1.88 -7.72 -3.33
C PHE A 38 2.24 -9.21 -3.37
N VAL A 39 3.44 -9.53 -3.83
CA VAL A 39 3.90 -10.92 -3.93
C VAL A 39 3.98 -11.56 -2.55
N GLU A 40 4.54 -10.85 -1.57
CA GLU A 40 4.64 -11.34 -0.18
C GLU A 40 3.27 -11.54 0.44
N LEU A 41 2.35 -10.58 0.32
CA LEU A 41 0.98 -10.72 0.82
C LEU A 41 0.28 -11.94 0.22
N ARG A 42 0.39 -12.15 -1.10
CA ARG A 42 -0.19 -13.35 -1.74
C ARG A 42 0.43 -14.65 -1.23
N GLN A 43 1.74 -14.67 -0.98
CA GLN A 43 2.42 -15.85 -0.43
C GLN A 43 1.95 -16.15 0.99
N ILE A 44 1.85 -15.13 1.85
CA ILE A 44 1.34 -15.26 3.23
C ILE A 44 -0.10 -15.81 3.19
N PHE A 45 -0.98 -15.22 2.38
CA PHE A 45 -2.37 -15.66 2.27
C PHE A 45 -2.49 -17.09 1.73
N LYS A 46 -1.68 -17.45 0.73
CA LYS A 46 -1.66 -18.82 0.19
C LYS A 46 -1.22 -19.83 1.24
N ALA A 47 -0.19 -19.50 2.02
CA ALA A 47 0.32 -20.36 3.08
C ALA A 47 -0.67 -20.50 4.25
N HIS A 48 -1.33 -19.40 4.63
CA HIS A 48 -2.17 -19.38 5.82
C HIS A 48 -3.58 -19.89 5.59
N LEU A 49 -4.22 -19.54 4.47
CA LEU A 49 -5.60 -19.93 4.18
C LEU A 49 -5.70 -21.38 3.69
N LYS A 50 -4.71 -21.92 2.97
CA LYS A 50 -4.76 -23.28 2.38
C LYS A 50 -6.06 -23.63 1.63
N GLY A 51 -6.82 -22.62 1.17
CA GLY A 51 -8.12 -22.80 0.49
C GLY A 51 -9.36 -22.63 1.39
N GLU A 52 -9.20 -22.55 2.71
CA GLU A 52 -10.27 -22.35 3.68
C GLU A 52 -10.07 -21.06 4.51
N GLY A 53 -11.16 -20.46 4.97
CA GLY A 53 -11.11 -19.25 5.79
C GLY A 53 -11.22 -17.93 5.03
N PHE A 54 -11.18 -16.85 5.80
CA PHE A 54 -11.29 -15.47 5.38
C PHE A 54 -9.97 -14.75 5.66
N GLY A 55 -9.54 -13.89 4.75
CA GLY A 55 -8.45 -12.96 5.00
C GLY A 55 -8.72 -11.64 4.32
N GLU A 56 -8.20 -10.56 4.87
CA GLU A 56 -8.26 -9.24 4.24
C GLU A 56 -6.92 -8.54 4.35
N TYR A 57 -6.56 -7.79 3.31
CA TYR A 57 -5.42 -6.91 3.35
C TYR A 57 -5.73 -5.54 2.75
N GLU A 58 -5.06 -4.52 3.26
CA GLU A 58 -5.04 -3.17 2.73
C GLU A 58 -3.59 -2.80 2.40
N ILE A 59 -3.34 -2.31 1.19
CA ILE A 59 -2.05 -1.74 0.80
C ILE A 59 -2.19 -0.23 0.75
N ARG A 60 -1.29 0.46 1.46
CA ARG A 60 -1.22 1.91 1.54
C ARG A 60 0.15 2.42 1.16
N LYS A 61 0.20 3.42 0.28
CA LYS A 61 1.40 4.22 0.04
C LYS A 61 1.49 5.32 1.09
N ILE A 62 2.56 5.33 1.88
CA ILE A 62 2.81 6.39 2.85
C ILE A 62 3.28 7.65 2.12
N PHE A 63 2.66 8.77 2.46
CA PHE A 63 3.07 10.05 1.90
C PHE A 63 4.34 10.53 2.57
N THR A 64 5.31 10.88 1.73
CA THR A 64 6.55 11.52 2.19
C THR A 64 6.29 13.00 2.43
N ASP A 65 7.04 13.64 3.31
CA ASP A 65 6.94 15.09 3.58
C ASP A 65 6.90 15.93 2.30
N GLY A 66 7.76 15.61 1.33
CA GLY A 66 7.80 16.30 0.04
C GLY A 66 6.52 16.14 -0.80
N GLU A 67 5.83 15.00 -0.71
CA GLU A 67 4.52 14.83 -1.37
C GLU A 67 3.41 15.58 -0.63
N ARG A 68 3.45 15.58 0.72
CA ARG A 68 2.47 16.29 1.55
C ARG A 68 2.47 17.78 1.27
N VAL A 69 3.66 18.40 1.18
CA VAL A 69 3.80 19.82 0.84
C VAL A 69 3.26 20.12 -0.56
N LYS A 70 3.59 19.28 -1.56
CA LYS A 70 3.17 19.51 -2.96
C LYS A 70 1.68 19.31 -3.18
N MET A 71 1.08 18.30 -2.55
CA MET A 71 -0.31 17.91 -2.77
C MET A 71 -1.26 18.46 -1.69
N ARG A 72 -0.74 19.26 -0.74
CA ARG A 72 -1.48 19.79 0.43
C ARG A 72 -2.26 18.69 1.14
N ILE A 73 -1.60 17.55 1.39
CA ILE A 73 -2.22 16.41 2.05
C ILE A 73 -2.32 16.72 3.54
N PRO A 74 -3.52 16.67 4.14
CA PRO A 74 -3.70 16.88 5.58
C PRO A 74 -2.87 15.92 6.44
N ASP A 75 -2.41 16.39 7.60
CA ASP A 75 -1.58 15.59 8.52
C ASP A 75 -2.26 14.32 9.05
N ASN A 76 -3.59 14.31 9.10
CA ASN A 76 -4.38 13.14 9.51
C ASN A 76 -4.41 12.03 8.43
N ILE A 77 -4.03 12.31 7.18
CA ILE A 77 -3.94 11.30 6.13
C ILE A 77 -2.53 10.70 6.13
N LYS A 78 -2.43 9.48 6.68
CA LYS A 78 -1.17 8.72 6.77
C LYS A 78 -0.67 8.20 5.43
N GLY A 79 -1.54 8.09 4.43
CA GLY A 79 -1.17 7.55 3.12
C GLY A 79 -2.35 7.44 2.17
N GLN A 80 -2.05 7.09 0.92
CA GLN A 80 -3.03 6.73 -0.09
C GLN A 80 -3.27 5.23 -0.04
N VAL A 81 -4.51 4.81 0.23
CA VAL A 81 -4.90 3.42 0.04
C VAL A 81 -4.87 3.12 -1.46
N LEU A 82 -4.09 2.12 -1.83
CA LEU A 82 -3.94 1.66 -3.20
C LEU A 82 -4.89 0.51 -3.48
N GLU A 83 -4.99 -0.42 -2.55
CA GLU A 83 -5.81 -1.61 -2.72
C GLU A 83 -6.34 -2.11 -1.38
N ILE A 84 -7.58 -2.58 -1.38
CA ILE A 84 -8.18 -3.37 -0.32
C ILE A 84 -8.64 -4.68 -0.95
N SER A 85 -8.12 -5.80 -0.49
CA SER A 85 -8.44 -7.12 -1.04
C SER A 85 -8.93 -8.04 0.07
N LYS A 86 -10.04 -8.71 -0.20
CA LYS A 86 -10.63 -9.72 0.70
C LYS A 86 -10.61 -11.07 0.01
N CYS A 87 -10.10 -12.08 0.67
CA CYS A 87 -10.14 -13.47 0.24
C CYS A 87 -11.10 -14.25 1.13
N ASN A 88 -12.03 -14.99 0.54
CA ASN A 88 -12.91 -15.91 1.26
C ASN A 88 -12.99 -17.22 0.49
N LYS A 89 -12.54 -18.34 1.08
CA LYS A 89 -12.56 -19.67 0.45
C LYS A 89 -11.98 -19.65 -0.98
N GLY A 90 -10.85 -18.95 -1.15
CA GLY A 90 -10.17 -18.79 -2.45
C GLY A 90 -10.79 -17.76 -3.41
N ARG A 91 -11.96 -17.19 -3.09
CA ARG A 91 -12.56 -16.11 -3.87
C ARG A 91 -12.01 -14.76 -3.42
N TRP A 92 -11.43 -14.02 -4.34
CA TRP A 92 -10.89 -12.70 -4.10
C TRP A 92 -11.89 -11.62 -4.50
N LYS A 93 -12.08 -10.62 -3.64
CA LYS A 93 -12.76 -9.38 -3.94
C LYS A 93 -11.78 -8.24 -3.69
N THR A 94 -11.36 -7.60 -4.76
CA THR A 94 -10.42 -6.48 -4.73
C THR A 94 -11.16 -5.18 -5.00
N GLU A 95 -10.89 -4.18 -4.17
CA GLU A 95 -11.35 -2.82 -4.30
C GLU A 95 -10.15 -1.90 -4.40
N THR A 96 -10.14 -1.02 -5.39
CA THR A 96 -9.11 0.00 -5.58
C THR A 96 -9.72 1.35 -5.23
N PRO A 97 -9.64 1.80 -3.96
CA PRO A 97 -10.22 3.07 -3.55
C PRO A 97 -9.42 4.23 -4.15
N PHE A 98 -9.82 4.68 -5.35
CA PHE A 98 -9.16 5.78 -6.03
C PHE A 98 -9.58 7.12 -5.39
N LYS A 99 -8.79 7.63 -4.44
CA LYS A 99 -8.95 9.01 -3.96
C LYS A 99 -8.14 9.96 -4.85
N LYS A 100 -8.83 10.77 -5.66
CA LYS A 100 -8.26 11.94 -6.34
C LYS A 100 -7.81 12.94 -5.28
N TYR A 101 -6.52 12.99 -4.98
CA TYR A 101 -5.94 14.19 -4.38
C TYR A 101 -5.82 15.23 -5.49
N ILE A 102 -6.47 16.39 -5.32
CA ILE A 102 -6.54 17.42 -6.34
C ILE A 102 -5.11 17.91 -6.60
N LYS A 103 -4.60 17.69 -7.80
CA LYS A 103 -3.33 18.24 -8.26
C LYS A 103 -3.55 19.74 -8.44
N VAL A 104 -3.04 20.57 -7.53
CA VAL A 104 -3.04 22.01 -7.73
C VAL A 104 -1.87 22.33 -8.66
N ASN A 105 -2.19 22.92 -9.81
CA ASN A 105 -1.24 23.34 -10.83
C ASN A 105 -0.63 24.69 -10.46
#